data_AF-A0A9W8D264-F1
#
_entry.id   AF-A0A9W8D264-F1
#
_cell.length_a   1.000
_cell.length_b   1.000
_cell.length_c   1.000
_cell.angle_alpha   90.00
_cell.angle_beta   90.00
_cell.angle_gamma   90.00
#
_symmetry.space_group_name_H-M   'P 1'
#
loop_
_entity.id
_entity.type
_entity.pdbx_description
1 polymer ?
#
loop_
_entity_poly.entity_id
_entity_poly.type
_entity_poly.pdbx_seq_one_letter_code
_entity_poly.pdbx_strand_id
1 'polypeptide(L)'
;YIPLLYTFKNTDGNSSFMSTDLLNKSLYRAIEDFPIFAGRLHQVQPGKLEVVVDSSNLNLPKFIEIQSNLDFAEFETANFNPALLPNGSVRPTGFLTGGFQEGNIKLVNICIVQFKDSRGIVLSVTIAHAVVDGYGFNMFMHRWAEINKKLVADSMATDFGASNSVHNRSLVQEVMPTPQEPRLDVLQKLYISSGYLSRFFTWISPGIRGTILETIQQASTDVSISCFHVSRETIDQLYQS
;
A
#
# COMPACT_ATOMS: atom_id res chain seq x y z
N TYR A 1 4.67 6.31 -1.54
CA TYR A 1 3.75 5.20 -1.28
C TYR A 1 2.82 5.55 -0.13
N ILE A 2 1.66 4.89 -0.04
CA ILE A 2 0.78 4.87 1.13
C ILE A 2 1.00 3.53 1.84
N PRO A 3 1.67 3.51 3.01
CA PRO A 3 1.82 2.31 3.80
C PRO A 3 0.62 2.12 4.74
N LEU A 4 0.08 0.91 4.80
CA LEU A 4 -0.89 0.51 5.79
C LEU A 4 -0.49 -0.82 6.42
N LEU A 5 -0.69 -0.92 7.73
CA LEU A 5 -0.41 -2.07 8.56
C LEU A 5 -1.72 -2.63 9.10
N TYR A 6 -1.96 -3.90 8.85
CA TYR A 6 -3.08 -4.65 9.40
C TYR A 6 -2.54 -5.74 10.30
N THR A 7 -3.04 -5.80 11.53
CA THR A 7 -2.64 -6.81 12.51
C THR A 7 -3.80 -7.75 12.75
N PHE A 8 -3.55 -9.05 12.68
CA PHE A 8 -4.57 -10.08 12.88
C PHE A 8 -4.09 -11.10 13.91
N LYS A 9 -4.92 -11.37 14.92
CA LYS A 9 -4.66 -12.36 15.97
C LYS A 9 -5.32 -13.68 15.62
N ASN A 10 -4.60 -14.79 15.79
CA ASN A 10 -5.14 -16.14 15.62
C ASN A 10 -5.74 -16.61 16.95
N THR A 11 -7.02 -16.31 17.15
CA THR A 11 -7.75 -16.72 18.37
C THR A 11 -7.97 -18.22 18.44
N ASP A 12 -8.11 -18.87 17.29
CA ASP A 12 -8.57 -20.26 17.21
C ASP A 12 -7.41 -21.26 17.19
N GLY A 13 -6.16 -20.76 17.15
CA GLY A 13 -4.96 -21.60 17.08
C GLY A 13 -4.85 -22.39 15.77
N ASN A 14 -5.52 -21.94 14.71
CA ASN A 14 -5.49 -22.60 13.41
C ASN A 14 -4.09 -22.47 12.79
N SER A 15 -3.41 -23.59 12.51
CA SER A 15 -2.09 -23.59 11.89
C SER A 15 -2.08 -23.03 10.46
N SER A 16 -3.24 -22.98 9.81
CA SER A 16 -3.46 -22.40 8.48
C SER A 16 -4.08 -21.00 8.54
N PHE A 17 -4.04 -20.33 9.71
CA PHE A 17 -4.55 -18.97 9.88
C PHE A 17 -3.91 -18.01 8.87
N MET A 18 -4.74 -17.44 8.00
CA MET A 18 -4.31 -16.52 6.94
C MET A 18 -3.16 -17.06 6.08
N SER A 19 -3.33 -18.29 5.56
CA SER A 19 -2.38 -18.94 4.64
C SER A 19 -1.82 -17.97 3.58
N THR A 20 -0.50 -17.84 3.56
CA THR A 20 0.24 -17.00 2.61
C THR A 20 -0.03 -17.39 1.17
N ASP A 21 -0.16 -18.68 0.87
CA ASP A 21 -0.48 -19.16 -0.48
C ASP A 21 -1.86 -18.66 -0.93
N LEU A 22 -2.86 -18.71 -0.06
CA LEU A 22 -4.19 -18.19 -0.36
C LEU A 22 -4.19 -16.66 -0.48
N LEU A 23 -3.44 -15.95 0.38
CA LEU A 23 -3.27 -14.50 0.28
C LEU A 23 -2.62 -14.10 -1.05
N ASN A 24 -1.57 -14.81 -1.46
CA ASN A 24 -0.87 -14.56 -2.72
C ASN A 24 -1.77 -14.89 -3.94
N LYS A 25 -2.45 -16.05 -3.92
CA LYS A 25 -3.39 -16.44 -4.98
C LYS A 25 -4.54 -15.44 -5.13
N SER A 26 -5.16 -15.05 -4.02
CA SER A 26 -6.22 -14.03 -4.00
C SER A 26 -5.72 -12.65 -4.44
N LEU A 27 -4.48 -12.29 -4.13
CA LEU A 27 -3.88 -11.03 -4.58
C LEU A 27 -3.82 -10.98 -6.10
N TYR A 28 -3.25 -12.00 -6.75
CA TYR A 28 -3.15 -12.01 -8.20
C TYR A 28 -4.51 -12.00 -8.88
N ARG A 29 -5.51 -12.68 -8.29
CA ARG A 29 -6.88 -12.60 -8.78
C ARG A 29 -7.48 -11.21 -8.61
N ALA A 30 -7.20 -10.51 -7.51
CA ALA A 30 -7.62 -9.12 -7.33
C ALA A 30 -6.91 -8.18 -8.33
N ILE A 31 -5.65 -8.44 -8.68
CA ILE A 31 -4.92 -7.65 -9.68
C ILE A 31 -5.57 -7.74 -11.08
N GLU A 32 -6.28 -8.83 -11.40
CA GLU A 32 -7.05 -8.90 -12.65
C GLU A 32 -8.16 -7.84 -12.71
N ASP A 33 -8.81 -7.56 -11.57
CA ASP A 33 -9.82 -6.49 -11.46
C ASP A 33 -9.18 -5.08 -11.39
N PHE A 34 -7.89 -5.00 -11.04
CA PHE A 34 -7.12 -3.76 -10.89
C PHE A 34 -5.80 -3.80 -11.69
N PRO A 35 -5.86 -3.92 -13.03
CA PRO A 35 -4.68 -4.14 -13.86
C PRO A 35 -3.65 -3.00 -13.78
N ILE A 36 -4.08 -1.81 -13.35
CA ILE A 36 -3.21 -0.66 -13.11
C ILE A 36 -2.07 -0.98 -12.13
N PHE A 37 -2.28 -1.90 -11.17
CA PHE A 37 -1.26 -2.30 -10.21
C PHE A 37 -0.20 -3.25 -10.78
N ALA A 38 -0.46 -3.84 -11.95
CA ALA A 38 0.53 -4.59 -12.72
C ALA A 38 1.26 -3.71 -13.77
N GLY A 39 0.98 -2.40 -13.77
CA GLY A 39 1.61 -1.44 -14.68
C GLY A 39 2.93 -0.87 -14.19
N ARG A 40 3.54 0.00 -14.99
CA ARG A 40 4.74 0.78 -14.65
C ARG A 40 4.45 2.26 -14.72
N LEU A 41 5.03 3.02 -13.80
CA LEU A 41 5.07 4.47 -13.92
C LEU A 41 6.04 4.86 -15.04
N HIS A 42 5.50 5.47 -16.08
CA HIS A 42 6.24 5.99 -17.21
C HIS A 42 6.17 7.52 -17.19
N GLN A 43 7.33 8.17 -17.28
CA GLN A 43 7.39 9.62 -17.37
C GLN A 43 7.35 10.05 -18.83
N VAL A 44 6.20 10.57 -19.26
CA VAL A 44 6.00 11.05 -20.65
C VAL A 44 6.70 12.38 -20.88
N GLN A 45 6.70 13.26 -19.87
CA GLN A 45 7.40 14.54 -19.88
C GLN A 45 7.70 15.00 -18.44
N PRO A 46 8.54 16.03 -18.21
CA PRO A 46 8.76 16.59 -16.89
C PRO A 46 7.44 16.90 -16.16
N GLY A 47 7.25 16.30 -14.98
CA GLY A 47 6.04 16.48 -14.16
C GLY A 47 4.80 15.67 -14.60
N LYS A 48 4.84 14.94 -15.72
CA LYS A 48 3.72 14.11 -16.18
C LYS A 48 4.08 12.63 -16.13
N LEU A 49 3.34 11.88 -15.31
CA LEU A 49 3.46 10.42 -15.17
C LEU A 49 2.20 9.76 -15.72
N GLU A 50 2.38 8.62 -16.38
CA GLU A 50 1.30 7.74 -16.82
C GLU A 50 1.58 6.32 -16.33
N VAL A 51 0.54 5.51 -16.11
CA VAL A 51 0.70 4.10 -15.80
C VAL A 51 0.50 3.30 -17.08
N VAL A 52 1.53 2.58 -17.51
CA VAL A 52 1.50 1.74 -18.71
C VAL A 52 1.41 0.28 -18.28
N VAL A 53 0.36 -0.42 -18.73
CA VAL A 53 0.18 -1.85 -18.50
C VAL A 53 0.58 -2.59 -19.77
N ASP A 54 1.71 -3.30 -19.71
CA ASP A 54 2.21 -4.13 -20.80
C ASP A 54 1.92 -5.60 -20.51
N SER A 55 0.94 -6.16 -21.22
CA SER A 55 0.53 -7.57 -21.07
C SER A 55 1.65 -8.59 -21.34
N SER A 56 2.66 -8.23 -22.12
CA SER A 56 3.80 -9.10 -22.42
C SER A 56 4.89 -9.08 -21.35
N ASN A 57 4.85 -8.07 -20.47
CA ASN A 57 5.85 -7.83 -19.45
C ASN A 57 5.21 -7.18 -18.23
N LEU A 58 4.40 -7.89 -17.46
CA LEU A 58 3.70 -7.30 -16.31
C LEU A 58 4.66 -6.92 -15.18
N ASN A 59 4.42 -5.77 -14.55
CA ASN A 59 5.12 -5.35 -13.34
C ASN A 59 4.35 -5.81 -12.10
N LEU A 60 4.35 -7.12 -11.87
CA LEU A 60 3.58 -7.74 -10.79
C LEU A 60 3.99 -7.20 -9.40
N PRO A 61 3.04 -7.16 -8.44
CA PRO A 61 3.31 -6.74 -7.07
C PRO A 61 4.50 -7.48 -6.45
N LYS A 62 5.23 -6.79 -5.58
CA LYS A 62 6.21 -7.48 -4.73
C LYS A 62 5.47 -8.14 -3.58
N PHE A 63 5.65 -9.43 -3.38
CA PHE A 63 5.04 -10.18 -2.28
C PHE A 63 6.14 -10.88 -1.50
N ILE A 64 6.21 -10.61 -0.19
CA ILE A 64 7.24 -11.15 0.70
C ILE A 64 6.56 -11.72 1.93
N GLU A 65 7.03 -12.89 2.35
CA GLU A 65 6.69 -13.49 3.62
C GLU A 65 7.93 -13.54 4.50
N ILE A 66 7.76 -13.24 5.79
CA ILE A 66 8.82 -13.26 6.80
C ILE A 66 8.28 -14.00 8.02
N GLN A 67 9.01 -15.02 8.46
CA GLN A 67 8.76 -15.65 9.75
C GLN A 67 9.45 -14.85 10.86
N SER A 68 8.69 -14.46 11.88
CA SER A 68 9.20 -13.80 13.08
C SER A 68 9.30 -14.78 14.24
N ASN A 69 10.37 -14.65 15.02
CA ASN A 69 10.51 -15.35 16.30
C ASN A 69 9.78 -14.64 17.45
N LEU A 70 9.23 -13.44 17.20
CA LEU A 70 8.48 -12.65 18.16
C LEU A 70 7.14 -13.33 18.48
N ASP A 71 6.76 -13.37 19.75
CA ASP A 71 5.41 -13.78 20.16
C ASP A 71 4.42 -12.65 19.86
N PHE A 72 3.23 -13.00 19.38
CA PHE A 72 2.19 -12.01 19.09
C PHE A 72 1.74 -11.26 20.36
N ALA A 73 1.72 -11.92 21.53
CA ALA A 73 1.35 -11.29 22.80
C ALA A 73 2.37 -10.23 23.25
N GLU A 74 3.66 -10.44 22.94
CA GLU A 74 4.71 -9.45 23.19
C GLU A 74 4.50 -8.21 22.31
N PHE A 75 4.12 -8.40 21.04
CA PHE A 75 3.80 -7.32 20.12
C PHE A 75 2.56 -6.52 20.54
N GLU A 76 1.51 -7.21 21.01
CA GLU A 76 0.30 -6.60 21.56
C GLU A 76 0.61 -5.79 22.85
N THR A 77 1.42 -6.36 23.76
CA THR A 77 1.85 -5.68 24.99
C THR A 77 2.70 -4.44 24.70
N ALA A 78 3.46 -4.46 23.61
CA ALA A 78 4.20 -3.31 23.10
C ALA A 78 3.33 -2.32 22.30
N ASN A 79 2.00 -2.44 22.38
CA ASN A 79 1.03 -1.59 21.69
C ASN A 79 1.27 -1.56 20.17
N PHE A 80 1.55 -2.74 19.58
CA PHE A 80 1.77 -2.93 18.15
C PHE A 80 2.92 -2.08 17.57
N ASN A 81 3.97 -1.83 18.36
CA ASN A 81 5.12 -1.03 17.94
C ASN A 81 5.83 -1.63 16.70
N PRO A 82 5.78 -0.99 15.52
CA PRO A 82 6.37 -1.53 14.29
C PRO A 82 7.89 -1.73 14.37
N ALA A 83 8.59 -1.05 15.29
CA ALA A 83 10.03 -1.21 15.50
C ALA A 83 10.43 -2.62 15.98
N LEU A 84 9.47 -3.41 16.47
CA LEU A 84 9.70 -4.81 16.87
C LEU A 84 9.62 -5.80 15.70
N LEU A 85 9.15 -5.37 14.53
CA LEU A 85 9.07 -6.24 13.37
C LEU A 85 10.47 -6.49 12.78
N PRO A 86 10.72 -7.66 12.14
CA PRO A 86 12.05 -8.00 11.61
C PRO A 86 12.60 -6.95 10.63
N ASN A 87 13.92 -6.76 10.61
CA ASN A 87 14.53 -5.88 9.61
C ASN A 87 14.19 -6.34 8.18
N GLY A 88 13.84 -5.38 7.31
CA GLY A 88 13.37 -5.68 5.96
C GLY A 88 11.87 -5.99 5.88
N SER A 89 11.22 -6.27 7.02
CA SER A 89 9.77 -6.11 7.12
C SER A 89 9.45 -4.62 7.22
N VAL A 90 8.51 -4.18 6.40
CA VAL A 90 7.80 -2.90 6.56
C VAL A 90 8.69 -1.73 6.99
N ARG A 91 9.58 -1.30 6.11
CA ARG A 91 9.96 0.11 6.12
C ARG A 91 9.17 0.78 5.02
N PRO A 92 8.10 1.53 5.38
CA PRO A 92 7.49 2.42 4.44
C PRO A 92 8.52 3.41 3.95
N THR A 93 9.11 3.16 2.79
CA THR A 93 9.66 4.28 2.06
C THR A 93 8.44 5.07 1.60
N GLY A 94 8.24 6.26 2.17
CA GLY A 94 7.20 7.19 1.71
C GLY A 94 7.41 7.56 0.23
N PHE A 95 8.61 7.30 -0.29
CA PHE A 95 9.08 7.74 -1.59
C PHE A 95 9.18 6.58 -2.59
N LEU A 96 8.85 6.88 -3.84
CA LEU A 96 9.12 5.99 -4.96
C LEU A 96 10.64 5.97 -5.16
N THR A 97 11.28 4.84 -4.87
CA THR A 97 12.71 4.61 -5.09
C THR A 97 12.89 3.80 -6.38
N GLY A 98 13.87 4.19 -7.22
CA GLY A 98 14.13 3.59 -8.53
C GLY A 98 13.91 4.55 -9.70
N GLY A 99 14.55 4.30 -10.84
CA GLY A 99 14.38 5.10 -12.06
C GLY A 99 13.03 4.83 -12.74
N PHE A 100 12.32 5.88 -13.17
CA PHE A 100 11.10 5.75 -13.98
C PHE A 100 11.36 5.05 -15.34
N GLN A 101 12.60 5.01 -15.80
CA GLN A 101 12.99 4.36 -17.05
C GLN A 101 13.39 2.90 -16.89
N GLU A 102 13.74 2.46 -15.67
CA GLU A 102 14.22 1.11 -15.42
C GLU A 102 13.09 0.13 -15.10
N GLY A 103 11.85 0.61 -14.95
CA GLY A 103 10.68 -0.23 -14.70
C GLY A 103 10.70 -0.97 -13.36
N ASN A 104 11.59 -0.58 -12.44
CA ASN A 104 11.83 -1.26 -11.16
C ASN A 104 10.88 -0.82 -10.03
N ILE A 105 10.06 0.21 -10.27
CA ILE A 105 9.13 0.73 -9.26
C ILE A 105 7.90 -0.18 -9.20
N LYS A 106 7.77 -0.93 -8.10
CA LYS A 106 6.62 -1.80 -7.84
C LYS A 106 5.43 -0.98 -7.34
N LEU A 107 4.30 -0.99 -8.03
CA LEU A 107 3.15 -0.15 -7.66
C LEU A 107 2.43 -0.65 -6.40
N VAL A 108 2.56 -1.95 -6.10
CA VAL A 108 2.05 -2.59 -4.89
C VAL A 108 3.16 -3.45 -4.29
N ASN A 109 3.37 -3.29 -2.99
CA ASN A 109 4.26 -4.13 -2.20
C ASN A 109 3.47 -4.69 -1.02
N ILE A 110 3.53 -6.01 -0.85
CA ILE A 110 2.91 -6.77 0.22
C ILE A 110 4.02 -7.44 1.02
N CYS A 111 3.97 -7.27 2.34
CA CYS A 111 4.84 -7.99 3.26
C CYS A 111 3.97 -8.61 4.36
N ILE A 112 4.09 -9.93 4.53
CA ILE A 112 3.43 -10.67 5.60
C ILE A 112 4.50 -11.04 6.62
N VAL A 113 4.28 -10.66 7.87
CA VAL A 113 5.08 -11.11 9.00
C VAL A 113 4.24 -12.10 9.78
N GLN A 114 4.61 -13.38 9.72
CA GLN A 114 4.00 -14.42 10.54
C GLN A 114 4.69 -14.46 11.91
N PHE A 115 3.91 -14.40 12.98
CA PHE A 115 4.45 -14.51 14.34
C PHE A 115 4.68 -15.97 14.71
N LYS A 116 5.45 -16.16 15.79
CA LYS A 116 5.75 -17.48 16.33
C LYS A 116 4.48 -18.32 16.52
N ASP A 117 4.57 -19.61 16.21
CA ASP A 117 3.50 -20.60 16.35
C ASP A 117 2.18 -20.21 15.66
N SER A 118 2.27 -19.41 14.58
CA SER A 118 1.13 -18.87 13.83
C SER A 118 0.09 -18.16 14.70
N ARG A 119 0.51 -17.56 15.83
CA ARG A 119 -0.38 -16.90 16.81
C ARG A 119 -0.97 -15.58 16.33
N GLY A 120 -0.43 -15.05 15.24
CA GLY A 120 -0.98 -13.90 14.54
C GLY A 120 -0.10 -13.50 13.37
N ILE A 121 -0.55 -12.49 12.62
CA ILE A 121 0.18 -11.94 11.50
C ILE A 121 0.13 -10.41 11.50
N VAL A 122 1.13 -9.80 10.89
CA VAL A 122 1.08 -8.41 10.42
C VAL A 122 1.15 -8.42 8.90
N LEU A 123 0.13 -7.86 8.27
CA LEU A 123 0.06 -7.63 6.83
C LEU A 123 0.37 -6.15 6.56
N SER A 124 1.49 -5.91 5.89
CA SER A 124 1.83 -4.60 5.35
C SER A 124 1.48 -4.50 3.89
N VAL A 125 0.75 -3.44 3.55
CA VAL A 125 0.37 -3.12 2.19
C VAL A 125 0.87 -1.72 1.87
N THR A 126 1.64 -1.60 0.81
CA THR A 126 2.25 -0.35 0.40
C THR A 126 1.95 -0.10 -1.08
N ILE A 127 1.11 0.90 -1.37
CA ILE A 127 0.66 1.22 -2.74
C ILE A 127 1.19 2.58 -3.19
N ALA A 128 1.62 2.69 -4.45
CA ALA A 128 2.10 3.95 -5.01
C ALA A 128 0.97 4.98 -5.05
N HIS A 129 1.06 6.05 -4.25
CA HIS A 129 0.06 7.14 -4.21
C HIS A 129 -0.13 7.84 -5.57
N ALA A 130 0.85 7.74 -6.46
CA ALA A 130 0.73 8.23 -7.84
C ALA A 130 -0.37 7.51 -8.64
N VAL A 131 -0.83 6.34 -8.19
CA VAL A 131 -1.75 5.46 -8.91
C VAL A 131 -3.18 5.55 -8.35
N VAL A 132 -3.30 5.52 -7.02
CA VAL A 132 -4.58 5.56 -6.31
C VAL A 132 -4.51 6.49 -5.10
N ASP A 133 -5.67 7.07 -4.77
CA ASP A 133 -5.91 7.74 -3.50
C ASP A 133 -6.35 6.73 -2.42
N GLY A 134 -6.72 7.22 -1.23
CA GLY A 134 -7.21 6.37 -0.15
C GLY A 134 -8.49 5.61 -0.49
N TYR A 135 -9.36 6.13 -1.34
CA TYR A 135 -10.58 5.45 -1.75
C TYR A 135 -10.26 4.27 -2.68
N GLY A 136 -9.44 4.49 -3.70
CA GLY A 136 -8.97 3.43 -4.59
C GLY A 136 -8.17 2.35 -3.85
N PHE A 137 -7.36 2.75 -2.86
CA PHE A 137 -6.70 1.82 -1.95
C PHE A 137 -7.72 0.94 -1.20
N ASN A 138 -8.74 1.54 -0.58
CA ASN A 138 -9.74 0.80 0.19
C ASN A 138 -10.57 -0.14 -0.68
N MET A 139 -10.93 0.27 -1.89
CA MET A 139 -11.62 -0.60 -2.85
C MET A 139 -10.80 -1.83 -3.20
N PHE A 140 -9.51 -1.65 -3.48
CA PHE A 140 -8.59 -2.76 -3.76
C PHE A 140 -8.49 -3.72 -2.57
N MET A 141 -8.30 -3.19 -1.36
CA MET A 141 -8.22 -4.02 -0.15
C MET A 141 -9.51 -4.79 0.13
N HIS A 142 -10.67 -4.14 -0.06
CA HIS A 142 -11.97 -4.78 0.10
C HIS A 142 -12.10 -5.94 -0.89
N ARG A 143 -11.82 -5.69 -2.18
CA ARG A 143 -11.95 -6.71 -3.22
C ARG A 143 -10.98 -7.88 -3.00
N TRP A 144 -9.74 -7.60 -2.62
CA TRP A 144 -8.78 -8.64 -2.29
C TRP A 144 -9.27 -9.51 -1.12
N ALA A 145 -9.80 -8.90 -0.06
CA ALA A 145 -10.36 -9.63 1.07
C ALA A 145 -11.58 -10.49 0.69
N GLU A 146 -12.48 -10.01 -0.16
CA GLU A 146 -13.63 -10.79 -0.67
C GLU A 146 -13.17 -12.04 -1.44
N ILE A 147 -12.22 -11.86 -2.36
CA ILE A 147 -11.65 -12.96 -3.14
C ILE A 147 -10.98 -13.97 -2.22
N ASN A 148 -10.20 -13.50 -1.25
CA ASN A 148 -9.54 -14.37 -0.28
C ASN A 148 -10.55 -15.20 0.52
N LYS A 149 -11.62 -14.57 1.03
CA LYS A 149 -12.70 -15.28 1.75
C LYS A 149 -13.35 -16.35 0.89
N LYS A 150 -13.62 -16.06 -0.39
CA LYS A 150 -14.17 -17.04 -1.33
C LYS A 150 -13.21 -18.21 -1.55
N LEU A 151 -11.92 -17.96 -1.73
CA LEU A 151 -10.90 -19.02 -1.87
C LEU A 151 -10.72 -19.86 -0.61
N VAL A 152 -10.89 -19.28 0.57
CA VAL A 152 -10.87 -20.02 1.84
C VAL A 152 -12.09 -20.94 1.96
N ALA A 153 -13.28 -20.47 1.55
CA ALA A 153 -14.51 -21.26 1.58
C ALA A 153 -14.51 -22.36 0.49
N ASP A 154 -13.99 -22.05 -0.70
CA ASP A 154 -13.88 -22.96 -1.83
C ASP A 154 -12.58 -22.67 -2.61
N SER A 155 -11.60 -23.57 -2.44
CA SER A 155 -10.28 -23.43 -3.08
C SER A 155 -10.31 -23.49 -4.61
N MET A 156 -11.42 -24.01 -5.18
CA MET A 156 -11.67 -24.15 -6.61
C MET A 156 -12.61 -23.07 -7.15
N ALA A 157 -13.01 -22.09 -6.34
CA ALA A 157 -13.83 -20.98 -6.81
C ALA A 157 -13.16 -20.27 -7.99
N THR A 158 -13.85 -20.24 -9.14
CA THR A 158 -13.41 -19.52 -10.36
C THR A 158 -14.24 -18.27 -10.63
N ASP A 159 -15.48 -18.25 -10.14
CA ASP A 159 -16.38 -17.11 -10.26
C ASP A 159 -16.33 -16.24 -9.00
N PHE A 160 -15.77 -15.04 -9.14
CA PHE A 160 -15.69 -14.06 -8.07
C PHE A 160 -16.72 -12.94 -8.22
N GLY A 161 -17.59 -13.03 -9.24
CA GLY A 161 -18.44 -11.94 -9.70
C GLY A 161 -17.61 -10.82 -10.34
N ALA A 162 -18.21 -10.08 -11.28
CA ALA A 162 -17.63 -8.82 -11.70
C ALA A 162 -17.53 -7.89 -10.48
N SER A 163 -16.38 -7.24 -10.30
CA SER A 163 -16.30 -6.15 -9.33
C SER A 163 -17.32 -5.08 -9.75
N ASN A 164 -18.26 -4.76 -8.86
CA ASN A 164 -19.07 -3.55 -9.00
C ASN A 164 -18.22 -2.28 -8.77
N SER A 165 -16.88 -2.38 -8.70
CA SER A 165 -16.00 -1.21 -8.67
C SER A 165 -16.14 -0.47 -9.99
N VAL A 166 -17.05 0.48 -9.97
CA VAL A 166 -17.22 1.50 -10.99
C VAL A 166 -15.95 2.36 -10.93
N HIS A 167 -14.89 1.92 -11.59
CA HIS A 167 -13.73 2.75 -11.94
C HIS A 167 -14.09 3.82 -12.98
N ASN A 168 -15.37 4.16 -13.11
CA ASN A 168 -15.79 5.19 -14.01
C ASN A 168 -15.46 6.56 -13.42
N ARG A 169 -14.19 6.93 -13.52
CA ARG A 169 -13.70 8.27 -13.14
C ARG A 169 -14.42 9.37 -13.89
N SER A 170 -15.07 9.09 -15.03
CA SER A 170 -15.89 10.09 -15.72
C SER A 170 -17.09 10.52 -14.88
N LEU A 171 -17.75 9.59 -14.17
CA LEU A 171 -18.83 9.95 -13.23
C LEU A 171 -18.31 10.83 -12.09
N VAL A 172 -17.15 10.49 -11.52
CA VAL A 172 -16.52 11.31 -10.48
C VAL A 172 -16.16 12.70 -11.00
N GLN A 173 -15.67 12.81 -12.24
CA GLN A 173 -15.37 14.09 -12.89
C GLN A 173 -16.63 14.90 -13.17
N GLU A 174 -17.77 14.27 -13.47
CA GLU A 174 -19.05 14.93 -13.69
C GLU A 174 -19.64 15.53 -12.41
N VAL A 175 -19.44 14.89 -11.24
CA VAL A 175 -19.96 15.40 -9.95
C VAL A 175 -18.95 16.20 -9.12
N MET A 176 -17.64 16.13 -9.43
CA MET A 176 -16.65 16.92 -8.70
C MET A 176 -16.76 18.40 -9.07
N PRO A 177 -16.96 19.30 -8.09
CA PRO A 177 -16.94 20.73 -8.36
C PRO A 177 -15.56 21.15 -8.89
N THR A 178 -15.54 22.21 -9.70
CA THR A 178 -14.29 22.80 -10.20
C THR A 178 -13.30 23.00 -9.04
N PRO A 179 -12.06 22.48 -9.13
CA PRO A 179 -11.11 22.53 -8.02
C PRO A 179 -10.93 23.96 -7.54
N GLN A 180 -11.29 24.24 -6.29
CA GLN A 180 -10.85 25.45 -5.61
C GLN A 180 -9.40 25.25 -5.18
N GLU A 181 -8.53 26.22 -5.44
CA GLU A 181 -7.14 26.14 -5.01
C GLU A 181 -7.07 25.95 -3.48
N PRO A 182 -6.52 24.83 -2.98
CA PRO A 182 -6.42 24.60 -1.55
C PRO A 182 -5.51 25.65 -0.90
N ARG A 183 -5.85 26.06 0.32
CA ARG A 183 -4.93 26.85 1.16
C ARG A 183 -3.81 25.93 1.66
N LEU A 184 -2.73 25.85 0.89
CA LEU A 184 -1.58 24.97 1.17
C LEU A 184 -0.68 25.55 2.28
N ASP A 185 -0.19 24.68 3.16
CA ASP A 185 0.88 25.00 4.12
C ASP A 185 2.24 25.19 3.42
N VAL A 186 3.29 25.56 4.16
CA VAL A 186 4.62 25.84 3.59
C VAL A 186 5.28 24.60 2.95
N LEU A 187 5.10 23.41 3.51
CA LEU A 187 5.66 22.16 2.98
C LEU A 187 4.89 21.68 1.73
N GLN A 188 3.58 21.80 1.75
CA GLN A 188 2.73 21.57 0.59
C GLN A 188 3.00 22.60 -0.50
N LYS A 189 3.22 23.88 -0.16
CA LYS A 189 3.69 24.89 -1.11
C LYS A 189 5.06 24.53 -1.66
N LEU A 190 5.99 23.99 -0.88
CA LEU A 190 7.29 23.53 -1.39
C LEU A 190 7.15 22.36 -2.38
N TYR A 191 6.18 21.47 -2.16
CA TYR A 191 5.91 20.34 -3.04
C TYR A 191 5.11 20.70 -4.30
N ILE A 192 4.20 21.69 -4.19
CA ILE A 192 3.24 22.04 -5.26
C ILE A 192 3.67 23.31 -6.01
N SER A 193 4.34 24.26 -5.36
CA SER A 193 4.81 25.48 -6.01
C SER A 193 6.09 25.23 -6.80
N SER A 194 6.12 25.73 -8.03
CA SER A 194 7.22 25.64 -8.97
C SER A 194 8.41 26.56 -8.60
N GLY A 195 8.88 26.50 -7.36
CA GLY A 195 10.03 27.26 -6.87
C GLY A 195 11.38 26.68 -7.31
N TYR A 196 12.47 27.41 -7.08
CA TYR A 196 13.82 26.98 -7.43
C TYR A 196 14.21 25.61 -6.82
N LEU A 197 13.77 25.33 -5.59
CA LEU A 197 13.98 24.02 -4.95
C LEU A 197 13.25 22.89 -5.67
N SER A 198 11.98 23.09 -6.06
CA SER A 198 11.23 22.09 -6.85
C SER A 198 11.92 21.82 -8.19
N ARG A 199 12.42 22.87 -8.87
CA ARG A 199 13.16 22.75 -10.13
C ARG A 199 14.49 22.02 -9.95
N PHE A 200 15.21 22.31 -8.87
CA PHE A 200 16.42 21.57 -8.49
C PHE A 200 16.10 20.07 -8.29
N PHE A 201 15.06 19.74 -7.53
CA PHE A 201 14.65 18.34 -7.33
C PHE A 201 14.15 17.66 -8.61
N THR A 202 13.55 18.40 -9.56
CA THR A 202 13.17 17.83 -10.86
C THR A 202 14.37 17.51 -11.75
N TRP A 203 15.50 18.19 -11.57
CA TRP A 203 16.73 17.95 -12.32
C TRP A 203 17.53 16.76 -11.79
N ILE A 204 17.26 16.36 -10.55
CA ILE A 204 17.85 15.18 -9.92
C ILE A 204 17.13 13.91 -10.40
N SER A 205 17.90 12.86 -10.70
CA SER A 205 17.32 11.57 -11.08
C SER A 205 16.37 11.03 -10.00
N PRO A 206 15.32 10.26 -10.37
CA PRO A 206 14.38 9.71 -9.40
C PRO A 206 15.06 8.89 -8.30
N GLY A 207 16.11 8.13 -8.64
CA GLY A 207 16.91 7.36 -7.67
C GLY A 207 17.60 8.25 -6.64
N ILE A 208 18.36 9.25 -7.08
CA ILE A 208 19.08 10.16 -6.16
C ILE A 208 18.08 10.96 -5.31
N ARG A 209 16.97 11.40 -5.90
CA ARG A 209 15.91 12.11 -5.18
C ARG A 209 15.27 11.22 -4.11
N GLY A 210 14.97 9.97 -4.44
CA GLY A 210 14.44 9.00 -3.49
C GLY A 210 15.39 8.80 -2.32
N THR A 211 16.69 8.61 -2.59
CA THR A 211 17.74 8.47 -1.57
C THR A 211 17.90 9.72 -0.70
N ILE A 212 17.88 10.92 -1.29
CA ILE A 212 17.94 12.19 -0.52
C ILE A 212 16.73 12.32 0.40
N LEU A 213 15.52 12.10 -0.12
CA LEU A 213 14.29 12.21 0.66
C LEU A 213 14.24 11.16 1.79
N GLU A 214 14.68 9.94 1.51
CA GLU A 214 14.81 8.88 2.52
C GLU A 214 15.84 9.25 3.59
N THR A 215 16.99 9.81 3.20
CA THR A 215 18.04 10.25 4.12
C THR A 215 17.55 11.40 5.01
N ILE A 216 16.84 12.38 4.43
CA ILE A 216 16.22 13.49 5.19
C ILE A 216 15.17 12.95 6.16
N GLN A 217 14.34 11.99 5.73
CA GLN A 217 13.36 11.35 6.59
C GLN A 217 14.02 10.59 7.75
N GLN A 218 15.12 9.87 7.50
CA GLN A 218 15.86 9.13 8.53
C GLN A 218 16.65 10.05 9.49
N ALA A 219 17.16 11.17 8.99
CA ALA A 219 17.90 12.16 9.80
C ALA A 219 16.99 13.09 10.60
N SER A 220 15.72 13.21 10.20
CA SER A 220 14.72 13.96 10.95
C SER A 220 14.28 13.14 12.17
N THR A 221 14.86 13.46 13.34
CA THR A 221 14.60 12.81 14.63
C THR A 221 13.13 12.93 15.10
N ASP A 222 12.34 13.77 14.43
CA ASP A 222 10.95 14.12 14.78
C ASP A 222 9.91 13.71 13.72
N VAL A 223 10.23 12.76 12.83
CA VAL A 223 9.15 12.11 12.07
C VAL A 223 8.45 11.14 13.02
N SER A 224 7.58 11.68 13.87
CA SER A 224 6.55 10.90 14.55
C SER A 224 5.71 10.26 13.46
N ILE A 225 6.03 9.00 13.13
CA ILE A 225 5.06 8.12 12.48
C ILE A 225 3.98 7.93 13.54
N SER A 226 2.97 8.78 13.50
CA SER A 226 1.79 8.62 14.34
C SER A 226 1.08 7.35 13.86
N CYS A 227 1.44 6.23 14.49
CA CYS A 227 0.74 4.98 14.31
C CYS A 227 -0.56 5.10 15.11
N PHE A 228 -1.67 5.27 14.41
CA PHE A 228 -2.99 5.23 15.03
C PHE A 228 -3.48 3.80 14.95
N HIS A 229 -3.54 3.14 16.10
CA HIS A 229 -4.24 1.86 16.20
C HIS A 229 -5.74 2.15 16.35
N VAL A 230 -6.53 1.69 15.40
CA VAL A 230 -7.99 1.73 15.45
C VAL A 230 -8.48 0.29 15.49
N SER A 231 -9.08 -0.12 16.61
CA SER A 231 -9.61 -1.47 16.74
C SER A 231 -10.87 -1.63 15.89
N ARG A 232 -11.21 -2.89 15.57
CA ARG A 232 -12.45 -3.18 14.85
C ARG A 232 -13.69 -2.73 15.64
N GLU A 233 -13.67 -2.93 16.96
CA GLU A 233 -14.75 -2.51 17.86
C GLU A 233 -14.98 -0.99 17.81
N THR A 234 -13.91 -0.19 17.78
CA THR A 234 -14.02 1.27 17.63
C THR A 234 -14.68 1.66 16.30
N ILE A 235 -14.34 0.96 15.21
CA ILE A 235 -14.97 1.19 13.90
C ILE A 235 -16.46 0.82 13.95
N ASP A 236 -16.80 -0.33 14.52
CA ASP A 236 -18.19 -0.79 14.56
C ASP A 236 -19.07 0.13 15.44
N GLN A 237 -18.52 0.71 16.52
CA GLN A 237 -19.20 1.73 17.34
C GLN A 237 -19.49 3.02 16.54
N LEU A 238 -18.56 3.46 15.68
CA LEU A 238 -18.75 4.65 14.83
C LEU A 238 -19.85 4.47 13.78
N TYR A 239 -20.12 3.23 13.34
CA TYR A 239 -21.22 2.96 12.40
C TYR A 239 -22.60 2.94 13.08
N GLN A 240 -22.65 2.87 14.41
CA GLN A 240 -23.90 2.87 15.18
C GLN A 240 -24.33 4.27 15.65
N SER A 241 -23.43 5.27 15.59
CA SER A 241 -23.67 6.68 15.95
C SER A 241 -24.09 7.51 14.74
#